data_AF-A0A0R1N5F3-F1
#
_entry.id   AF-A0A0R1N5F3-F1
#
_cell.length_a   1.000
_cell.length_b   1.000
_cell.length_c   1.000
_cell.angle_alpha   90.00
_cell.angle_beta   90.00
_cell.angle_gamma   90.00
#
_symmetry.space_group_name_H-M   'P 1'
#
loop_
_entity.id
_entity.type
_entity.pdbx_description
1 polymer ?
#
loop_
_entity_poly.entity_id
_entity_poly.type
_entity_poly.pdbx_seq_one_letter_code
_entity_poly.pdbx_strand_id
1 'polypeptide(L)'
;MEKQIEELLRLLNQGVKQLPQSLNIIVQQYALRKWMIGSVFAVMVVILGVASFVCLRQSMKIPAYEKRSVHEDSMHFMFVTIASIAAILAFILLMASLSSFADAISPVYSLIQDLR
;
A
#
# COMPACT_ATOMS: atom_id res chain seq x y z
N MET A 1 49.81 -24.94 -7.05
CA MET A 1 48.37 -25.23 -7.22
C MET A 1 47.64 -25.30 -5.89
N GLU A 2 48.16 -25.98 -4.86
CA GLU A 2 47.52 -26.04 -3.53
C GLU A 2 47.26 -24.67 -2.87
N LYS A 3 48.22 -23.73 -2.94
CA LYS A 3 48.04 -22.37 -2.40
C LYS A 3 46.89 -21.57 -3.04
N GLN A 4 46.63 -21.77 -4.33
CA GLN A 4 45.52 -21.11 -5.02
C GLN A 4 44.17 -21.72 -4.63
N ILE A 5 44.12 -23.02 -4.40
CA ILE A 5 42.92 -23.72 -3.91
C ILE A 5 42.61 -23.27 -2.48
N GLU A 6 43.64 -23.08 -1.64
CA GLU A 6 43.49 -22.61 -0.28
C GLU A 6 43.02 -21.15 -0.21
N GLU A 7 43.55 -20.26 -1.06
CA GLU A 7 43.04 -18.88 -1.20
C GLU A 7 41.59 -18.85 -1.71
N LEU A 8 41.23 -19.69 -2.69
CA LEU A 8 39.86 -19.81 -3.18
C LEU A 8 38.89 -20.30 -2.09
N LEU A 9 39.28 -21.31 -1.31
CA LEU A 9 38.51 -21.78 -0.17
C LEU A 9 38.36 -20.69 0.89
N ARG A 10 39.40 -19.89 1.13
CA ARG A 10 39.37 -18.79 2.10
C ARG A 10 38.44 -17.67 1.67
N LEU A 11 38.46 -17.30 0.38
CA LEU A 11 37.55 -16.33 -0.23
C LEU A 11 36.11 -16.83 -0.23
N LEU A 12 35.88 -18.10 -0.58
CA LEU A 12 34.56 -18.72 -0.55
C LEU A 12 33.99 -18.71 0.88
N ASN A 13 34.81 -19.09 1.87
CA ASN A 13 34.39 -19.12 3.27
C ASN A 13 34.14 -17.70 3.83
N GLN A 14 34.87 -16.69 3.36
CA GLN A 14 34.56 -15.28 3.64
C GLN A 14 33.24 -14.82 2.99
N GLY A 15 32.99 -15.20 1.74
CA GLY A 15 31.73 -14.91 1.05
C GLY A 15 30.52 -15.59 1.72
N VAL A 16 30.68 -16.84 2.15
CA VAL A 16 29.66 -17.58 2.92
C VAL A 16 29.39 -16.93 4.28
N LYS A 17 30.39 -16.35 4.93
CA LYS A 17 30.19 -15.59 6.18
C LYS A 17 29.45 -14.27 5.98
N GLN A 18 29.56 -13.65 4.80
CA GLN A 18 28.86 -12.38 4.49
C GLN A 18 27.46 -12.60 3.90
N LEU A 19 27.19 -13.75 3.31
CA LEU A 19 25.87 -14.16 2.82
C LEU A 19 24.71 -13.88 3.80
N PRO A 20 24.77 -14.27 5.09
CA PRO A 20 23.69 -13.97 6.03
C PRO A 20 23.51 -12.48 6.30
N GLN A 21 24.59 -11.66 6.22
CA GLN A 21 24.49 -10.21 6.37
C GLN A 21 23.83 -9.56 5.15
N SER A 22 24.25 -9.95 3.94
CA SER A 22 23.65 -9.46 2.70
C SER A 22 22.17 -9.85 2.59
N LEU A 23 21.82 -11.07 3.01
CA LEU A 23 20.44 -11.55 3.02
C LEU A 23 19.59 -10.77 4.04
N ASN A 24 20.13 -10.46 5.21
CA ASN A 24 19.45 -9.64 6.21
C ASN A 24 19.20 -8.21 5.70
N ILE A 25 20.16 -7.59 5.00
CA ILE A 25 19.99 -6.26 4.39
C ILE A 25 18.86 -6.28 3.36
N ILE A 26 18.81 -7.31 2.51
CA ILE A 26 17.75 -7.45 1.49
C ILE A 26 16.37 -7.60 2.15
N VAL A 27 16.26 -8.44 3.18
CA VAL A 27 15.00 -8.62 3.93
C VAL A 27 14.57 -7.34 4.62
N GLN A 28 15.49 -6.58 5.22
CA GLN A 28 15.20 -5.29 5.86
C GLN A 28 14.76 -4.23 4.85
N GLN A 29 15.42 -4.13 3.70
CA GLN A 29 15.02 -3.21 2.63
C GLN A 29 13.64 -3.55 2.06
N TYR A 30 13.35 -4.84 1.88
CA TYR A 30 12.04 -5.29 1.43
C TYR A 30 10.94 -4.95 2.45
N ALA A 31 11.18 -5.24 3.74
CA ALA A 31 10.25 -4.89 4.81
C ALA A 31 9.99 -3.36 4.85
N LEU A 32 11.05 -2.55 4.80
CA LEU A 32 10.95 -1.09 4.78
C LEU A 32 10.15 -0.58 3.58
N ARG A 33 10.38 -1.14 2.39
CA ARG A 33 9.63 -0.79 1.18
C ARG A 33 8.14 -1.08 1.35
N LYS A 34 7.79 -2.26 1.88
CA LYS A 34 6.39 -2.65 2.12
C LYS A 34 5.71 -1.79 3.19
N TRP A 35 6.41 -1.46 4.28
CA TRP A 35 5.95 -0.49 5.28
C TRP A 35 5.69 0.90 4.68
N MET A 36 6.62 1.40 3.86
CA MET A 36 6.48 2.69 3.20
C MET A 36 5.27 2.70 2.25
N ILE A 37 5.13 1.70 1.38
CA ILE A 37 4.00 1.60 0.44
C ILE A 37 2.67 1.48 1.20
N GLY A 38 2.61 0.62 2.22
CA GLY A 38 1.43 0.46 3.07
C GLY A 38 1.01 1.78 3.71
N SER A 39 1.97 2.56 4.22
CA SER A 39 1.72 3.86 4.83
C SER A 39 1.19 4.91 3.83
N VAL A 40 1.75 4.96 2.61
CA VAL A 40 1.26 5.86 1.55
C VAL A 40 -0.19 5.53 1.17
N PHE A 41 -0.51 4.24 1.02
CA PHE A 41 -1.90 3.83 0.76
C PHE A 41 -2.82 4.16 1.92
N ALA A 42 -2.39 3.96 3.17
CA ALA A 42 -3.19 4.32 4.34
C ALA A 42 -3.51 5.84 4.37
N VAL A 43 -2.53 6.69 4.08
CA VAL A 43 -2.74 8.15 3.99
C VAL A 43 -3.73 8.50 2.87
N MET A 44 -3.59 7.89 1.69
CA MET A 44 -4.53 8.08 0.57
C MET A 44 -5.96 7.68 0.93
N VAL A 45 -6.15 6.59 1.67
CA VAL A 45 -7.48 6.15 2.15
C VAL A 45 -8.11 7.20 3.05
N VAL A 46 -7.33 7.80 3.96
CA VAL A 46 -7.83 8.87 4.83
C VAL A 46 -8.26 10.08 4.02
N ILE A 47 -7.46 10.51 3.03
CA ILE A 47 -7.78 11.66 2.17
C ILE A 47 -9.08 11.40 1.39
N LEU A 48 -9.20 10.23 0.75
CA LEU A 48 -10.40 9.87 -0.02
C LEU A 48 -11.63 9.72 0.88
N GLY A 49 -11.47 9.16 2.08
CA GLY A 49 -12.54 9.04 3.06
C GLY A 49 -13.07 10.41 3.49
N VAL A 50 -12.18 11.36 3.79
CA VAL A 50 -12.57 12.74 4.12
C VAL A 50 -13.25 13.42 2.93
N ALA A 51 -12.71 13.29 1.72
CA ALA A 51 -13.32 13.87 0.52
C ALA A 51 -14.73 13.32 0.25
N SER A 52 -14.91 12.01 0.36
CA SER A 52 -16.22 11.35 0.21
C SER A 52 -17.21 11.83 1.28
N PHE A 53 -16.77 11.92 2.53
CA PHE A 53 -17.59 12.44 3.63
C PHE A 53 -18.03 13.89 3.41
N VAL A 54 -17.14 14.76 2.93
CA VAL A 54 -17.47 16.17 2.61
C VAL A 54 -18.50 16.24 1.47
N CYS A 55 -18.34 15.43 0.42
CA CYS A 55 -19.31 15.36 -0.68
C CYS A 55 -20.69 14.89 -0.21
N LEU A 56 -20.75 13.87 0.66
CA LEU A 56 -22.01 13.39 1.24
C LEU A 56 -22.65 14.41 2.19
N ARG A 57 -21.84 15.13 2.98
CA ARG A 57 -22.33 16.24 3.82
C ARG A 57 -22.93 17.36 2.98
N GLN A 58 -22.33 17.70 1.84
CA GLN A 58 -22.87 18.69 0.92
C GLN A 58 -24.16 18.21 0.27
N SER A 59 -24.24 16.94 -0.10
CA SER A 59 -25.46 16.37 -0.67
C SER A 59 -26.60 16.40 0.36
N MET A 60 -26.37 15.99 1.61
CA MET A 60 -27.41 15.99 2.66
C MET A 60 -27.93 17.38 3.06
N LYS A 61 -27.23 18.47 2.71
CA LYS A 61 -27.69 19.84 2.95
C LYS A 61 -28.73 20.32 1.94
N ILE A 62 -28.95 19.62 0.84
CA ILE A 62 -29.91 20.02 -0.19
C ILE A 62 -31.29 19.44 0.21
N PRO A 63 -32.26 20.28 0.60
CA PRO A 63 -33.55 19.80 1.10
C PRO A 63 -34.29 18.96 0.04
N ALA A 64 -34.87 17.85 0.47
CA ALA A 64 -35.52 16.86 -0.41
C ALA A 64 -36.98 17.19 -0.77
N TYR A 65 -37.57 18.22 -0.16
CA TYR A 65 -39.03 18.45 -0.17
C TYR A 65 -39.48 19.76 -0.83
N GLU A 66 -38.57 20.65 -1.19
CA GLU A 66 -38.91 21.82 -2.01
C GLU A 66 -38.72 21.47 -3.49
N LYS A 67 -39.56 22.03 -4.38
CA LYS A 67 -39.50 21.81 -5.84
C LYS A 67 -38.06 22.02 -6.34
N ARG A 68 -37.30 20.93 -6.42
CA ARG A 68 -35.91 20.97 -6.87
C ARG A 68 -35.90 21.39 -8.33
N SER A 69 -35.05 22.35 -8.64
CA SER A 69 -34.71 22.62 -10.03
C SER A 69 -33.99 21.39 -10.61
N VAL A 70 -34.14 21.14 -11.92
CA VAL A 70 -33.39 20.07 -12.64
C VAL A 70 -31.87 20.17 -12.38
N HIS A 71 -31.39 21.40 -12.12
CA HIS A 71 -30.00 21.68 -11.77
C HIS A 71 -29.59 21.17 -10.37
N GLU A 72 -30.45 21.28 -9.37
CA GLU A 72 -30.14 20.83 -8.00
C GLU A 72 -30.15 19.30 -7.87
N ASP A 73 -31.07 18.62 -8.54
CA ASP A 73 -31.09 17.14 -8.57
C ASP A 73 -29.87 16.58 -9.32
N SER A 74 -29.45 17.20 -10.42
CA SER A 74 -28.25 16.78 -11.14
C SER A 74 -26.97 17.00 -10.32
N MET A 75 -26.85 18.10 -9.57
CA MET A 75 -25.74 18.30 -8.62
C MET A 75 -25.73 17.25 -7.51
N HIS A 76 -26.90 16.93 -6.95
CA HIS A 76 -27.03 15.91 -5.91
C HIS A 76 -26.57 14.54 -6.39
N PHE A 77 -27.01 14.14 -7.59
CA PHE A 77 -26.62 12.88 -8.23
C PHE A 77 -25.11 12.85 -8.49
N MET A 78 -24.53 13.96 -8.97
CA MET A 78 -23.10 14.09 -9.21
C MET A 78 -22.29 13.92 -7.90
N PHE A 79 -22.66 14.59 -6.81
CA PHE A 79 -21.95 14.47 -5.52
C PHE A 79 -22.02 13.05 -4.94
N VAL A 80 -23.18 12.39 -5.02
CA VAL A 80 -23.34 11.01 -4.56
C VAL A 80 -22.52 10.05 -5.42
N THR A 81 -22.48 10.25 -6.74
CA THR A 81 -21.69 9.41 -7.65
C THR A 81 -20.20 9.54 -7.38
N ILE A 82 -19.69 10.77 -7.24
CA ILE A 82 -18.28 11.04 -6.91
C ILE A 82 -17.92 10.44 -5.55
N ALA A 83 -18.77 10.63 -4.53
CA ALA A 83 -18.54 10.06 -3.20
C ALA A 83 -18.49 8.53 -3.21
N SER A 84 -19.35 7.89 -4.01
CA SER A 84 -19.41 6.44 -4.16
C SER A 84 -18.16 5.88 -4.84
N ILE A 85 -17.71 6.51 -5.94
CA ILE A 85 -16.47 6.13 -6.63
C ILE A 85 -15.26 6.30 -5.70
N ALA A 86 -15.17 7.43 -5.00
CA ALA A 86 -14.11 7.70 -4.05
C ALA A 86 -14.09 6.67 -2.90
N ALA A 87 -15.25 6.26 -2.40
CA ALA A 87 -15.36 5.24 -1.36
C ALA A 87 -14.90 3.84 -1.85
N ILE A 88 -15.27 3.45 -3.08
CA ILE A 88 -14.81 2.19 -3.68
C ILE A 88 -13.28 2.20 -3.86
N LEU A 89 -12.72 3.31 -4.38
CA LEU A 89 -11.27 3.47 -4.52
C LEU A 89 -10.55 3.43 -3.16
N ALA A 90 -11.09 4.12 -2.15
CA ALA A 90 -10.55 4.07 -0.80
C ALA A 90 -10.57 2.64 -0.23
N PHE A 91 -11.62 1.87 -0.48
CA PHE A 91 -11.70 0.48 -0.05
C PHE A 91 -10.63 -0.41 -0.72
N ILE A 92 -10.43 -0.27 -2.03
CA ILE A 92 -9.39 -1.01 -2.77
C ILE A 92 -8.00 -0.67 -2.22
N LEU A 93 -7.73 0.62 -2.00
CA LEU A 93 -6.45 1.09 -1.46
C LEU A 93 -6.23 0.62 -0.01
N LEU A 94 -7.29 0.53 0.79
CA LEU A 94 -7.22 -0.03 2.15
C LEU A 94 -6.80 -1.50 2.10
N MET A 95 -7.39 -2.29 1.20
CA MET A 95 -7.01 -3.70 1.03
C MET A 95 -5.56 -3.84 0.57
N ALA A 96 -5.11 -2.98 -0.35
CA ALA A 96 -3.70 -2.95 -0.79
C ALA A 96 -2.73 -2.54 0.34
N SER A 97 -3.14 -1.59 1.19
CA SER A 97 -2.39 -1.17 2.37
C SER A 97 -2.23 -2.32 3.38
N LEU A 98 -3.32 -3.02 3.69
CA LEU A 98 -3.33 -4.16 4.60
C LEU A 98 -2.44 -5.31 4.09
N SER A 99 -2.53 -5.62 2.80
CA SER A 99 -1.66 -6.60 2.16
C SER A 99 -0.18 -6.20 2.27
N SER A 100 0.14 -4.93 2.02
CA SER A 100 1.50 -4.41 2.16
C SER A 100 2.02 -4.49 3.60
N PHE A 101 1.18 -4.22 4.60
CA PHE A 101 1.58 -4.37 6.01
C PHE A 101 1.75 -5.82 6.44
N ALA A 102 0.89 -6.73 5.96
CA ALA A 102 1.02 -8.15 6.22
C ALA A 102 2.36 -8.69 5.69
N ASP A 103 2.73 -8.30 4.48
CA ASP A 103 4.02 -8.68 3.87
C ASP A 103 5.21 -8.10 4.64
N ALA A 104 5.04 -6.91 5.23
CA ALA A 104 6.09 -6.24 5.98
C ALA A 104 6.32 -6.84 7.38
N ILE A 105 5.30 -7.51 7.97
CA ILE A 105 5.41 -8.21 9.26
C ILE A 105 6.10 -9.57 9.09
N SER A 106 5.92 -10.23 7.94
CA SER A 106 6.60 -11.49 7.60
C SER A 106 7.47 -11.33 6.35
N PRO A 107 8.54 -10.53 6.39
CA PRO A 107 9.29 -10.16 5.20
C PRO A 107 10.06 -11.34 4.60
N VAL A 108 10.50 -12.31 5.41
CA VAL A 108 11.21 -13.50 4.90
C VAL A 108 10.27 -14.41 4.11
N TYR A 109 9.08 -14.68 4.63
CA TYR A 109 8.12 -15.57 3.97
C TYR A 109 7.55 -14.94 2.70
N SER A 110 7.25 -13.63 2.75
CA SER A 110 6.72 -12.87 1.63
C SER A 110 7.75 -12.72 0.52
N LEU A 111 9.03 -12.53 0.86
CA LEU A 111 10.11 -12.45 -0.13
C LEU A 111 10.36 -13.80 -0.81
N ILE A 112 10.23 -14.93 -0.09
CA ILE A 112 10.28 -16.27 -0.69
C ILE A 112 9.09 -16.50 -1.62
N GLN A 113 7.89 -16.03 -1.25
CA GLN A 113 6.70 -16.17 -2.07
C GLN A 113 6.74 -15.29 -3.33
N ASP A 114 7.24 -14.06 -3.23
CA ASP A 114 7.42 -13.15 -4.37
C ASP A 114 8.51 -13.63 -5.37
N LEU A 115 9.44 -14.48 -4.92
CA LEU A 115 10.49 -15.06 -5.76
C LEU A 115 10.05 -16.34 -6.50
N ARG A 116 8.86 -16.87 -6.21
CA ARG A 116 8.34 -18.12 -6.77
C ARG A 116 7.43 -17.87 -7.97
#